data_AF-A0A0B3AJ23-F1
#
_entry.id   AF-A0A0B3AJ23-F1
#
_cell.length_a   1.000
_cell.length_b   1.000
_cell.length_c   1.000
_cell.angle_alpha   90.00
_cell.angle_beta   90.00
_cell.angle_gamma   90.00
#
_symmetry.space_group_name_H-M   'P 1'
#
loop_
_entity.id
_entity.type
_entity.pdbx_description
1 polymer ?
#
loop_
_entity_poly.entity_id
_entity_poly.type
_entity_poly.pdbx_seq_one_letter_code
_entity_poly.pdbx_strand_id
1 'polypeptide(L)'
;MNDKQMYVAFITPQLKEEFDSLKEGKFEDKKLYEFIDRASEDIKKDPTCGAKIKKQLWPKEYIKQYGITNLWKYDLPNAWRLIYTIESDEVKIMGIVLEWFTHKEYEKRFNY
;
A
#
# COMPACT_ATOMS: atom_id res chain seq x y z
N MET A 1 18.62 18.77 -8.87
CA MET A 1 17.59 17.72 -8.94
C MET A 1 16.69 17.98 -7.74
N ASN A 2 15.37 18.13 -7.91
CA ASN A 2 14.50 18.40 -6.76
C ASN A 2 14.58 17.20 -5.81
N ASP A 3 15.24 17.38 -4.67
CA ASP A 3 15.23 16.43 -3.54
C ASP A 3 13.84 16.45 -2.91
N LYS A 4 12.85 15.91 -3.62
CA LYS A 4 11.51 15.76 -3.07
C LYS A 4 11.57 14.78 -1.91
N GLN A 5 11.11 15.20 -0.75
CA GLN A 5 11.04 14.31 0.41
C GLN A 5 10.00 13.22 0.16
N MET A 6 10.37 11.98 0.45
CA MET A 6 9.51 10.81 0.25
C MET A 6 8.91 10.35 1.58
N TYR A 7 7.60 10.14 1.58
CA TYR A 7 6.85 9.74 2.75
C TYR A 7 5.95 8.55 2.44
N VAL A 8 5.62 7.80 3.48
CA VAL A 8 4.57 6.79 3.44
C VAL A 8 3.52 7.11 4.49
N ALA A 9 2.26 7.05 4.06
CA ALA A 9 1.09 7.26 4.89
C ALA A 9 0.07 6.13 4.68
N PHE A 10 -0.91 6.05 5.55
CA PHE A 10 -2.04 5.13 5.43
C PHE A 10 -3.29 5.95 5.09
N ILE A 11 -4.16 5.41 4.23
CA ILE A 11 -5.32 6.13 3.71
C ILE A 11 -6.29 6.58 4.81
N THR A 12 -6.35 5.83 5.92
CA THR A 12 -7.17 6.15 7.08
C THR A 12 -6.39 5.95 8.39
N PRO A 13 -6.76 6.66 9.47
CA PRO A 13 -6.23 6.41 10.80
C PRO A 13 -6.49 4.97 11.28
N GLN A 14 -7.65 4.41 10.96
CA GLN A 14 -8.02 3.04 11.34
C GLN A 14 -7.05 2.02 10.72
N LEU A 15 -6.69 2.20 9.45
CA LEU A 15 -5.72 1.32 8.79
C LEU A 15 -4.33 1.45 9.44
N LYS A 16 -3.93 2.65 9.89
CA LYS A 16 -2.69 2.83 10.64
C LYS A 16 -2.72 2.07 11.97
N GLU A 17 -3.83 2.15 12.71
CA GLU A 17 -4.04 1.43 13.97
C GLU A 17 -4.01 -0.08 13.76
N GLU A 18 -4.66 -0.59 12.71
CA GLU A 18 -4.60 -2.00 12.32
C GLU A 18 -3.15 -2.43 12.08
N PHE A 19 -2.38 -1.68 11.29
CA PHE A 19 -0.96 -1.94 11.08
C PHE A 19 -0.16 -1.94 12.39
N ASP A 20 -0.36 -0.95 13.27
CA ASP A 20 0.36 -0.89 14.55
C ASP A 20 0.01 -2.04 15.50
N SER A 21 -1.25 -2.48 15.48
CA SER A 21 -1.71 -3.61 16.30
C SER A 21 -1.02 -4.94 15.95
N LEU A 22 -0.55 -5.09 14.71
CA LEU A 22 0.17 -6.29 14.26
C LEU A 22 1.45 -6.56 15.06
N LYS A 23 2.08 -5.52 15.64
CA LYS A 23 3.31 -5.67 16.45
C LYS A 23 3.10 -6.51 17.69
N GLU A 24 1.91 -6.42 18.28
CA GLU A 24 1.54 -7.11 19.51
C GLU A 24 0.70 -8.36 19.25
N GLY A 25 0.42 -8.68 17.99
CA GLY A 25 -0.38 -9.83 17.58
C GLY A 25 0.35 -11.17 17.72
N LYS A 26 -0.24 -12.21 17.13
CA LYS A 26 0.38 -13.54 17.06
C LYS A 26 1.62 -13.52 16.15
N PHE A 27 2.38 -14.61 16.15
CA PHE A 27 3.61 -14.73 15.34
C PHE A 27 3.42 -14.37 13.86
N GLU A 28 2.29 -14.76 13.26
CA GLU A 28 1.97 -14.42 11.87
C GLU A 28 1.74 -12.91 11.67
N ASP A 29 1.09 -12.25 12.63
CA ASP A 29 0.81 -10.81 12.58
C ASP A 29 2.12 -10.03 12.69
N LYS A 30 3.02 -10.42 13.59
CA LYS A 30 4.34 -9.79 13.74
C LYS A 30 5.17 -9.91 12.46
N LYS A 31 5.10 -11.06 11.77
CA LYS A 31 5.73 -11.21 10.45
C LYS A 31 5.09 -10.30 9.41
N LEU A 32 3.76 -10.20 9.39
CA LEU A 32 3.07 -9.31 8.46
C LEU A 32 3.44 -7.85 8.72
N TYR A 33 3.57 -7.44 9.98
CA TYR A 33 4.08 -6.13 10.37
C TYR A 33 5.45 -5.88 9.74
N GLU A 34 6.41 -6.79 9.92
CA GLU A 34 7.77 -6.66 9.37
C GLU A 34 7.75 -6.54 7.84
N PHE A 35 6.86 -7.27 7.16
CA PHE A 35 6.73 -7.20 5.70
C PHE A 35 6.20 -5.84 5.23
N ILE A 36 5.15 -5.33 5.87
CA ILE A 36 4.56 -4.02 5.53
C ILE A 36 5.51 -2.88 5.90
N ASP A 37 6.20 -2.98 7.03
CA ASP A 37 7.20 -2.00 7.48
C ASP A 37 8.36 -1.91 6.48
N ARG A 38 8.91 -3.06 6.08
CA ARG A 38 9.93 -3.12 5.03
C ARG A 38 9.43 -2.56 3.69
N ALA A 39 8.24 -2.93 3.26
CA ALA A 39 7.67 -2.40 2.02
C ALA A 39 7.47 -0.88 2.09
N SER A 40 7.12 -0.34 3.26
CA SER A 40 7.03 1.10 3.49
C SER A 40 8.40 1.77 3.34
N GLU A 41 9.47 1.17 3.85
CA GLU A 41 10.83 1.68 3.65
C GLU A 41 11.29 1.62 2.20
N ASP A 42 10.90 0.59 1.45
CA ASP A 42 11.19 0.49 0.02
C ASP A 42 10.43 1.57 -0.78
N ILE A 43 9.15 1.78 -0.48
CA ILE A 43 8.32 2.84 -1.09
C ILE A 43 8.86 4.24 -0.76
N LYS A 44 9.43 4.45 0.44
CA LYS A 44 10.11 5.71 0.80
C LYS A 44 11.40 5.95 0.01
N LYS A 45 12.04 4.92 -0.56
CA LYS A 45 13.24 5.08 -1.40
C LYS A 45 12.87 5.25 -2.86
N ASP A 46 11.89 4.48 -3.30
CA ASP A 46 11.34 4.54 -4.64
C ASP A 46 9.83 4.20 -4.59
N PRO A 47 8.94 5.20 -4.73
CA PRO A 47 7.51 4.94 -4.67
C PRO A 47 7.01 4.13 -5.87
N THR A 48 7.81 4.01 -6.94
CA THR A 48 7.48 3.23 -8.14
C THR A 48 8.03 1.80 -8.11
N CYS A 49 8.58 1.34 -6.98
CA CYS A 49 9.13 -0.02 -6.83
C CYS A 49 8.10 -1.15 -6.99
N GLY A 50 6.80 -0.86 -6.83
CA GLY A 50 5.72 -1.81 -7.04
C GLY A 50 5.33 -2.01 -8.51
N ALA A 51 4.40 -2.94 -8.75
CA ALA A 51 3.78 -3.15 -10.05
C ALA A 51 2.57 -2.22 -10.23
N LYS A 52 2.61 -1.38 -11.26
CA LYS A 52 1.47 -0.51 -11.62
C LYS A 52 0.29 -1.33 -12.14
N ILE A 53 -0.90 -1.10 -11.57
CA ILE A 53 -2.13 -1.80 -11.96
C ILE A 53 -2.86 -0.99 -13.03
N LYS A 54 -3.28 -1.67 -14.12
CA LYS A 54 -4.04 -1.03 -15.22
C LYS A 54 -5.39 -0.52 -14.71
N LYS A 55 -5.78 0.69 -15.12
CA LYS A 55 -7.01 1.39 -14.67
C LYS A 55 -8.30 0.57 -14.79
N GLN A 56 -8.40 -0.27 -15.82
CA GLN A 56 -9.55 -1.15 -16.04
C GLN A 56 -9.75 -2.22 -14.95
N LEU A 57 -8.71 -2.52 -14.17
CA LEU A 57 -8.71 -3.54 -13.11
C LEU A 57 -8.96 -2.93 -11.73
N TRP A 58 -9.10 -1.61 -11.62
CA TRP A 58 -9.22 -0.96 -10.33
C TRP A 58 -10.58 -1.24 -9.69
N PRO A 59 -10.62 -1.62 -8.40
CA PRO A 59 -11.86 -1.69 -7.64
C PRO A 59 -12.60 -0.34 -7.70
N LYS A 60 -13.89 -0.38 -8.04
CA LYS A 60 -14.72 0.83 -8.16
C LYS A 60 -14.79 1.63 -6.86
N GLU A 61 -14.71 0.94 -5.73
CA GLU A 61 -14.71 1.55 -4.39
C GLU A 61 -13.50 2.45 -4.15
N TYR A 62 -12.30 2.07 -4.59
CA TYR A 62 -11.10 2.91 -4.42
C TYR A 62 -11.23 4.24 -5.18
N ILE A 63 -11.81 4.20 -6.38
CA ILE A 63 -12.07 5.41 -7.18
C ILE A 63 -13.13 6.27 -6.49
N LYS A 64 -14.23 5.66 -6.06
CA LYS A 64 -15.37 6.40 -5.47
C LYS A 64 -15.05 7.01 -4.10
N GLN A 65 -14.32 6.29 -3.26
CA GLN A 65 -14.04 6.71 -1.89
C GLN A 65 -12.81 7.62 -1.80
N TYR A 66 -11.77 7.32 -2.58
CA TYR A 66 -10.46 7.97 -2.41
C TYR A 66 -10.04 8.81 -3.62
N GLY A 67 -10.76 8.76 -4.74
CA GLY A 67 -10.44 9.58 -5.91
C GLY A 67 -9.09 9.28 -6.55
N ILE A 68 -8.57 8.06 -6.36
CA ILE A 68 -7.21 7.70 -6.80
C ILE A 68 -6.97 7.93 -8.30
N THR A 69 -5.78 8.43 -8.62
CA THR A 69 -5.35 8.70 -10.01
C THR A 69 -4.38 7.65 -10.55
N ASN A 70 -3.87 6.79 -9.67
CA ASN A 70 -2.98 5.68 -9.96
C ASN A 70 -3.14 4.58 -8.89
N LEU A 71 -2.68 3.37 -9.19
CA LEU A 71 -2.77 2.24 -8.27
C LEU A 71 -1.59 1.30 -8.49
N TRP A 72 -0.98 0.89 -7.39
CA TRP A 72 0.23 0.08 -7.36
C TRP A 72 0.04 -1.11 -6.43
N LYS A 73 0.73 -2.19 -6.76
CA LYS A 73 0.77 -3.42 -5.98
C LYS A 73 2.22 -3.73 -5.64
N TYR A 74 2.52 -3.90 -4.36
CA TYR A 74 3.77 -4.46 -3.89
C TYR A 74 3.53 -5.91 -3.44
N ASP A 75 4.32 -6.85 -3.95
CA ASP A 75 4.22 -8.27 -3.58
C ASP A 75 5.00 -8.51 -2.28
N LEU A 76 4.27 -8.83 -1.22
CA LEU A 76 4.83 -9.14 0.09
C LEU A 76 5.11 -10.65 0.19
N PRO A 77 6.00 -11.09 1.11
CA PRO A 77 6.21 -12.51 1.37
C PRO A 77 4.92 -13.25 1.76
N ASN A 78 4.95 -14.58 1.64
CA ASN A 78 3.79 -15.45 1.90
C ASN A 78 2.55 -15.12 1.07
N ALA A 79 2.74 -14.60 -0.15
CA ALA A 79 1.65 -14.28 -1.05
C ALA A 79 0.69 -13.22 -0.45
N TRP A 80 1.22 -12.28 0.33
CA TRP A 80 0.49 -11.06 0.68
C TRP A 80 0.68 -10.01 -0.40
N ARG A 81 -0.29 -9.12 -0.54
CA ARG A 81 -0.24 -7.99 -1.48
C ARG A 81 -0.52 -6.72 -0.70
N LEU A 82 0.34 -5.72 -0.87
CA LEU A 82 0.11 -4.37 -0.39
C LEU A 82 -0.35 -3.52 -1.59
N ILE A 83 -1.45 -2.81 -1.43
CA ILE A 83 -1.98 -1.88 -2.42
C ILE A 83 -1.76 -0.45 -1.93
N TYR A 84 -1.24 0.39 -2.82
CA TYR A 84 -0.99 1.79 -2.51
C TYR A 84 -1.20 2.68 -3.74
N THR A 85 -1.40 3.97 -3.50
CA THR A 85 -1.39 5.03 -4.53
C THR A 85 -0.21 5.96 -4.28
N ILE A 86 0.26 6.65 -5.33
CA ILE A 86 1.30 7.66 -5.23
C ILE A 86 0.64 9.03 -5.43
N GLU A 87 0.80 9.92 -4.46
CA GLU A 87 0.45 11.33 -4.58
C GLU A 87 1.75 12.15 -4.60
N SER A 88 1.83 13.19 -5.40
CA SER A 88 3.01 14.06 -5.43
C SER A 88 2.61 15.51 -5.62
N ASP A 89 3.27 16.40 -4.89
CA ASP A 89 3.19 17.84 -5.09
C ASP A 89 4.58 18.39 -5.47
N GLU A 90 4.76 19.71 -5.43
CA GLU A 90 6.03 20.36 -5.77
C GLU A 90 7.18 20.00 -4.82
N VAL A 91 6.87 19.63 -3.57
CA VAL A 91 7.81 19.51 -2.45
C VAL A 91 8.03 18.05 -2.02
N LYS A 92 7.00 17.20 -2.11
CA LYS A 92 7.04 15.82 -1.59
C LYS A 92 6.37 14.82 -2.51
N ILE A 93 6.75 13.55 -2.32
CA ILE A 93 6.06 12.38 -2.88
C ILE A 93 5.57 11.51 -1.72
N MET A 94 4.32 11.07 -1.79
CA MET A 94 3.66 10.25 -0.78
C MET A 94 3.20 8.92 -1.39
N GLY A 95 3.73 7.82 -0.87
CA GLY A 95 3.11 6.51 -1.02
C GLY A 95 2.00 6.36 0.03
N ILE A 96 0.75 6.22 -0.41
CA ILE A 96 -0.41 6.11 0.46
C ILE A 96 -0.91 4.67 0.41
N VAL A 97 -0.68 3.92 1.47
CA VAL A 97 -1.17 2.54 1.65
C VAL A 97 -2.70 2.58 1.72
N LEU A 98 -3.34 1.88 0.79
CA LEU A 98 -4.80 1.75 0.74
C LEU A 98 -5.26 0.52 1.51
N GLU A 99 -4.54 -0.60 1.37
CA GLU A 99 -4.92 -1.88 1.95
C GLU A 99 -3.80 -2.93 1.80
N TRP A 100 -3.85 -4.01 2.60
CA TRP A 100 -3.09 -5.23 2.36
C TRP A 100 -3.95 -6.46 2.61
N PHE A 101 -3.70 -7.53 1.87
CA PHE A 101 -4.50 -8.75 1.96
C PHE A 101 -3.77 -9.98 1.41
N THR A 102 -4.31 -11.15 1.70
CA THR A 102 -3.83 -12.43 1.15
C THR A 102 -4.10 -12.55 -0.34
N HIS A 103 -3.53 -13.57 -1.00
CA HIS A 103 -3.81 -13.86 -2.41
C HIS A 103 -5.30 -13.96 -2.74
N LYS A 104 -6.05 -14.69 -1.91
CA LYS A 104 -7.45 -15.01 -2.16
C LYS A 104 -8.33 -13.76 -2.05
N GLU A 105 -8.02 -12.92 -1.07
CA GLU A 105 -8.70 -11.65 -0.86
C GLU A 105 -8.36 -10.65 -1.96
N TYR A 106 -7.11 -10.65 -2.47
CA TYR A 106 -6.72 -9.87 -3.64
C TYR A 106 -7.58 -10.21 -4.86
N GLU A 107 -7.67 -11.50 -5.19
CA GLU A 107 -8.44 -11.96 -6.35
C GLU A 107 -9.91 -11.55 -6.22
N LYS A 108 -10.50 -11.74 -5.04
CA LYS A 108 -11.86 -11.30 -4.75
C LYS A 108 -12.03 -9.79 -4.89
N ARG A 109 -11.08 -8.98 -4.37
CA ARG A 109 -11.15 -7.52 -4.41
C ARG A 109 -11.04 -6.97 -5.84
N PHE A 110 -10.19 -7.59 -6.66
CA PHE A 110 -9.91 -7.14 -8.03
C PHE A 110 -10.75 -7.86 -9.10
N ASN A 111 -11.60 -8.82 -8.70
CA ASN A 111 -12.40 -9.67 -9.58
C ASN A 111 -11.53 -10.38 -10.63
N TYR A 112 -10.44 -11.00 -10.18
CA TYR A 112 -9.65 -11.93 -11.00
C TYR A 112 -10.24 -13.34 -11.01
#